data_AF-A0A3D8IP70-F1
#
_entry.id   AF-A0A3D8IP70-F1
#
_cell.length_a   1.000
_cell.length_b   1.000
_cell.length_c   1.000
_cell.angle_alpha   90.00
_cell.angle_beta   90.00
_cell.angle_gamma   90.00
#
_symmetry.space_group_name_H-M   'P 1'
#
loop_
_entity.id
_entity.type
_entity.pdbx_description
1 polymer ?
#
loop_
_entity_poly.entity_id
_entity_poly.type
_entity_poly.pdbx_seq_one_letter_code
_entity_poly.pdbx_strand_id
1 'polypeptide(L)'
;MTTNFALEGSIQDRKLSIICTGVVQDYDEFKIFKNDMFDIAQTDEIEHLKEKAFDELEVKFINSYPLPTCLIGFFLKLSERDQIKVNLITNENKMLSFFISVFLDEKLNVKLFL
;
A
#
# COMPACT_ATOMS: atom_id res chain seq x y z
N MET A 1 13.64 -4.15 15.65
CA MET A 1 13.24 -5.44 15.08
C MET A 1 13.61 -5.40 13.61
N THR A 2 14.16 -6.47 13.06
CA THR A 2 14.46 -6.53 11.62
C THR A 2 13.17 -6.95 10.90
N THR A 3 12.64 -6.09 10.04
CA THR A 3 11.50 -6.40 9.17
C THR A 3 11.96 -7.18 7.95
N ASN A 4 11.06 -7.98 7.36
CA ASN A 4 11.32 -8.67 6.09
C ASN A 4 11.08 -7.79 4.86
N PHE A 5 10.70 -6.53 5.08
CA PHE A 5 10.49 -5.53 4.05
C PHE A 5 11.19 -4.21 4.39
N ALA A 6 11.38 -3.37 3.38
CA ALA A 6 11.77 -1.97 3.49
C ALA A 6 10.77 -1.08 2.73
N LEU A 7 10.49 0.09 3.30
CA LEU A 7 9.65 1.13 2.68
C LEU A 7 10.47 2.37 2.39
N GLU A 8 10.31 2.89 1.17
CA GLU A 8 10.84 4.18 0.73
C GLU A 8 9.74 4.92 -0.03
N GLY A 9 9.77 6.24 -0.05
CA GLY A 9 8.76 6.99 -0.77
C GLY A 9 8.87 8.48 -0.64
N SER A 10 7.91 9.17 -1.25
CA SER A 10 7.76 10.61 -1.15
C SER A 10 6.33 11.03 -1.41
N ILE A 11 5.99 12.23 -0.95
CA ILE A 11 4.71 12.88 -1.24
C ILE A 11 4.96 14.12 -2.11
N GLN A 12 4.23 14.22 -3.22
CA GLN A 12 4.26 15.36 -4.14
C GLN A 12 2.84 15.59 -4.68
N ASP A 13 2.39 16.84 -4.73
CA ASP A 13 1.07 17.21 -5.27
C ASP A 13 -0.10 16.36 -4.76
N ARG A 14 -0.13 16.08 -3.45
CA ARG A 14 -1.14 15.22 -2.78
C ARG A 14 -1.20 13.77 -3.30
N LYS A 15 -0.13 13.31 -3.96
CA LYS A 15 0.11 11.91 -4.30
C LYS A 15 1.24 11.35 -3.43
N LEU A 16 0.92 10.30 -2.69
CA LEU A 16 1.90 9.52 -1.93
C LEU A 16 2.39 8.36 -2.80
N SER A 17 3.68 8.31 -3.09
CA SER A 17 4.31 7.26 -3.88
C SER A 17 5.28 6.46 -3.01
N ILE A 18 5.07 5.15 -2.93
CA ILE A 18 5.79 4.23 -2.04
C ILE A 18 6.39 3.09 -2.84
N ILE A 19 7.62 2.70 -2.52
CA ILE A 19 8.25 1.46 -2.93
C ILE A 19 8.35 0.57 -1.69
N CYS A 20 7.75 -0.61 -1.76
CA CYS A 20 7.87 -1.66 -0.76
C CYS A 20 8.71 -2.80 -1.34
N THR A 21 9.86 -3.08 -0.75
CA THR A 21 10.74 -4.18 -1.16
C THR A 21 10.76 -5.26 -0.10
N GLY A 22 10.46 -6.50 -0.47
CA GLY A 22 10.35 -7.61 0.48
C GLY A 22 8.94 -7.82 1.00
N VAL A 23 8.74 -8.89 1.77
CA VAL A 23 7.42 -9.41 2.14
C VAL A 23 6.97 -8.84 3.48
N VAL A 24 5.73 -8.33 3.54
CA VAL A 24 5.05 -8.01 4.81
C VAL A 24 4.36 -9.28 5.28
N GLN A 25 4.83 -9.92 6.34
CA GLN A 25 4.43 -11.30 6.68
C GLN A 25 3.16 -11.38 7.52
N ASP A 26 3.03 -10.49 8.50
CA ASP A 26 2.03 -10.62 9.56
C ASP A 26 1.42 -9.27 9.98
N TYR A 27 0.61 -9.32 11.03
CA TYR A 27 -0.09 -8.15 11.54
C TYR A 27 0.85 -7.12 12.18
N ASP A 28 1.97 -7.52 12.77
CA ASP A 28 2.90 -6.60 13.39
C ASP A 28 3.76 -5.90 12.33
N GLU A 29 4.21 -6.63 11.32
CA GLU A 29 4.84 -6.03 10.13
C GLU A 29 3.89 -5.10 9.36
N PHE A 30 2.60 -5.44 9.28
CA PHE A 30 1.58 -4.52 8.74
C PHE A 30 1.48 -3.21 9.52
N LYS A 31 1.54 -3.23 10.86
CA LYS A 31 1.53 -1.99 11.65
C LYS A 31 2.74 -1.13 11.34
N ILE A 32 3.91 -1.75 11.19
CA ILE A 32 5.14 -1.04 10.82
C ILE A 32 4.98 -0.42 9.43
N PHE A 33 4.52 -1.20 8.43
CA PHE A 33 4.22 -0.69 7.08
C PHE A 33 3.31 0.55 7.13
N LYS A 34 2.23 0.48 7.91
CA LYS A 34 1.25 1.55 8.01
C LYS A 34 1.87 2.81 8.63
N ASN A 35 2.64 2.65 9.71
CA ASN A 35 3.30 3.77 10.37
C ASN A 35 4.33 4.42 9.44
N ASP A 36 5.22 3.63 8.84
CA ASP A 36 6.24 4.11 7.92
C ASP A 36 5.62 4.86 6.72
N MET A 37 4.49 4.36 6.19
CA MET A 37 3.73 5.05 5.14
C MET A 37 3.29 6.46 5.58
N PHE A 38 2.71 6.58 6.78
CA PHE A 38 2.23 7.87 7.28
C PHE A 38 3.39 8.81 7.63
N ASP A 39 4.51 8.28 8.12
CA ASP A 39 5.73 9.03 8.35
C ASP A 39 6.28 9.61 7.02
N ILE A 40 6.30 8.82 5.94
CA ILE A 40 6.66 9.30 4.59
C ILE A 40 5.69 10.39 4.12
N ALA A 41 4.40 10.25 4.43
CA ALA A 41 3.38 11.25 4.12
C ALA A 41 3.45 12.50 5.02
N GLN A 42 4.38 12.54 5.98
CA GLN A 42 4.58 13.64 6.94
C GLN A 42 3.30 13.97 7.72
N THR A 43 2.53 12.94 8.08
CA THR A 43 1.28 13.05 8.83
C THR A 43 1.11 11.84 9.75
N ASP A 44 0.05 11.83 10.54
CA ASP A 44 -0.39 10.63 11.26
C ASP A 44 -1.81 10.24 10.84
N GLU A 45 -2.25 9.05 11.25
CA GLU A 45 -3.56 8.52 10.85
C GLU A 45 -4.72 9.40 11.35
N ILE A 46 -4.60 10.04 12.52
CA ILE A 46 -5.67 10.87 13.10
C ILE A 46 -5.78 12.18 12.32
N GLU A 47 -4.66 12.83 12.04
CA GLU A 47 -4.65 14.08 11.27
C GLU A 47 -5.11 13.83 9.83
N HIS A 48 -4.65 12.75 9.21
CA HIS A 48 -5.11 12.34 7.87
C HIS A 48 -6.63 12.11 7.81
N LEU A 49 -7.24 11.60 8.89
CA LEU A 49 -8.70 11.40 8.96
C LEU A 49 -9.48 12.72 9.06
N LYS A 50 -8.90 13.76 9.65
CA LYS A 50 -9.53 15.09 9.75
C LYS A 50 -9.36 15.85 8.43
N GLU A 51 -8.15 15.85 7.91
CA GLU A 51 -7.75 16.50 6.67
C GLU A 51 -6.81 15.58 5.91
N LYS A 52 -7.27 15.08 4.76
CA LYS A 52 -6.48 14.13 3.97
C LYS A 52 -5.16 14.77 3.53
N ALA A 53 -4.04 14.17 3.92
CA ALA A 53 -2.70 14.56 3.47
C ALA A 53 -2.47 14.25 1.97
N PHE A 54 -3.10 13.21 1.45
CA PHE A 54 -3.01 12.77 0.06
C PHE A 54 -4.35 12.25 -0.44
N ASP A 55 -4.60 12.39 -1.74
CA ASP A 55 -5.80 11.89 -2.42
C ASP A 55 -5.49 10.69 -3.32
N GLU A 56 -4.21 10.48 -3.66
CA GLU A 56 -3.73 9.33 -4.42
C GLU A 56 -2.62 8.62 -3.64
N LEU A 57 -2.74 7.29 -3.56
CA LEU A 57 -1.71 6.39 -3.06
C LEU A 57 -1.25 5.50 -4.21
N GLU A 58 0.05 5.49 -4.48
CA GLU A 58 0.70 4.53 -5.36
C GLU A 58 1.69 3.69 -4.57
N VAL A 59 1.54 2.37 -4.60
CA VAL A 59 2.46 1.43 -3.93
C VAL A 59 3.05 0.49 -4.95
N LYS A 60 4.37 0.54 -5.12
CA LYS A 60 5.15 -0.36 -5.94
C LYS A 60 5.77 -1.45 -5.07
N PHE A 61 5.23 -2.67 -5.19
CA PHE A 61 5.72 -3.87 -4.55
C PHE A 61 6.82 -4.55 -5.36
N ILE A 62 7.94 -4.83 -4.71
CA ILE A 62 9.10 -5.52 -5.29
C ILE A 62 9.40 -6.75 -4.45
N ASN A 63 9.11 -7.94 -4.99
CA ASN A 63 9.30 -9.23 -4.29
C ASN A 63 8.58 -9.25 -2.92
N SER A 64 7.30 -8.86 -2.90
CA SER A 64 6.51 -8.65 -1.69
C SER A 64 5.36 -9.64 -1.52
N TYR A 65 5.20 -10.62 -2.42
CA TYR A 65 4.19 -11.66 -2.29
C TYR A 65 4.62 -12.76 -1.30
N PRO A 66 3.72 -13.28 -0.45
CA PRO A 66 2.31 -12.93 -0.31
C PRO A 66 2.07 -11.65 0.52
N LEU A 67 0.95 -10.97 0.26
CA LEU A 67 0.49 -9.88 1.13
C LEU A 67 -0.44 -10.42 2.22
N PRO A 68 -0.37 -9.91 3.46
CA PRO A 68 -1.24 -10.35 4.54
C PRO A 68 -2.62 -9.71 4.37
N THR A 69 -3.68 -10.42 4.75
CA THR A 69 -5.07 -9.97 4.55
C THR A 69 -5.37 -8.62 5.20
N CYS A 70 -4.71 -8.30 6.32
CA CYS A 70 -4.84 -6.99 6.97
C CYS A 70 -4.36 -5.84 6.07
N LEU A 71 -3.26 -6.02 5.32
CA LEU A 71 -2.75 -5.02 4.40
C LEU A 71 -3.68 -4.83 3.20
N ILE A 72 -4.24 -5.92 2.68
CA ILE A 72 -5.27 -5.85 1.61
C ILE A 72 -6.51 -5.11 2.12
N GLY A 73 -7.00 -5.46 3.31
CA GLY A 73 -8.14 -4.79 3.94
C GLY A 73 -7.88 -3.30 4.21
N PHE A 74 -6.63 -2.93 4.52
CA PHE A 74 -6.22 -1.54 4.67
C PHE A 74 -6.33 -0.77 3.35
N PHE A 75 -5.82 -1.30 2.24
CA PHE A 75 -5.97 -0.66 0.93
C PHE A 75 -7.44 -0.50 0.52
N LEU A 76 -8.27 -1.50 0.81
CA LEU A 76 -9.72 -1.41 0.59
C LEU A 76 -10.36 -0.31 1.44
N LYS A 77 -9.98 -0.17 2.72
CA LYS A 77 -10.46 0.91 3.58
C LYS A 77 -10.07 2.28 3.02
N LEU A 78 -8.81 2.47 2.60
CA LEU A 78 -8.35 3.72 1.99
C LEU A 78 -9.17 4.05 0.74
N SER A 79 -9.38 3.06 -0.12
CA SER A 79 -10.11 3.24 -1.37
C SER A 79 -11.61 3.53 -1.15
N GLU A 80 -12.29 2.70 -0.38
CA GLU A 80 -13.76 2.72 -0.28
C GLU A 80 -14.27 3.71 0.77
N ARG A 81 -13.63 3.74 1.95
CA ARG A 81 -14.09 4.59 3.05
C ARG A 81 -13.47 5.96 2.96
N ASP A 82 -12.17 6.02 2.71
CA ASP A 82 -11.44 7.28 2.73
C ASP A 82 -11.41 7.92 1.34
N GLN A 83 -11.97 7.30 0.31
CA GLN A 83 -12.07 7.85 -1.05
C GLN A 83 -10.70 8.30 -1.58
N ILE A 84 -9.67 7.49 -1.34
CA ILE A 84 -8.31 7.67 -1.84
C ILE A 84 -8.15 6.81 -3.08
N LYS A 85 -7.59 7.36 -4.16
CA LYS A 85 -7.27 6.57 -5.34
C LYS A 85 -6.06 5.70 -5.06
N VAL A 86 -6.26 4.39 -4.93
CA VAL A 86 -5.18 3.42 -4.69
C VAL A 86 -4.72 2.80 -6.00
N ASN A 87 -3.41 2.77 -6.22
CA ASN A 87 -2.78 2.14 -7.37
C ASN A 87 -1.68 1.19 -6.88
N LEU A 88 -1.85 -0.11 -7.09
CA LEU A 88 -0.86 -1.10 -6.71
C LEU A 88 -0.08 -1.55 -7.94
N ILE A 89 1.24 -1.53 -7.85
CA ILE A 89 2.15 -1.91 -8.93
C ILE A 89 3.04 -3.03 -8.41
N THR A 90 3.26 -4.10 -9.18
CA THR A 90 4.06 -5.26 -8.72
C THR A 90 4.92 -5.85 -9.82
N ASN A 91 6.06 -6.44 -9.49
CA ASN A 91 6.89 -7.25 -10.41
C ASN A 91 6.51 -8.74 -10.40
N GLU A 92 5.56 -9.14 -9.56
CA GLU A 92 5.23 -10.55 -9.35
C GLU A 92 3.89 -10.92 -9.99
N ASN A 93 3.94 -11.74 -11.05
CA ASN A 93 2.74 -12.29 -11.70
C ASN A 93 1.80 -12.99 -10.71
N LYS A 94 2.35 -13.63 -9.67
CA LYS A 94 1.57 -14.30 -8.62
C LYS A 94 0.70 -13.30 -7.84
N MET A 95 1.23 -12.11 -7.55
CA MET A 95 0.50 -11.06 -6.84
C MET A 95 -0.64 -10.51 -7.69
N LEU A 96 -0.37 -10.16 -8.96
CA LEU A 96 -1.43 -9.73 -9.87
C LEU A 96 -2.53 -10.80 -10.01
N SER A 97 -2.13 -12.06 -10.26
CA SER A 97 -3.07 -13.17 -10.42
C SER A 97 -3.94 -13.37 -9.18
N PHE A 98 -3.36 -13.18 -7.99
CA PHE A 98 -4.11 -13.22 -6.73
C PHE A 98 -5.21 -12.14 -6.72
N PHE A 99 -4.89 -10.87 -6.98
CA PHE A 99 -5.88 -9.78 -6.98
C PHE A 99 -6.99 -9.99 -8.04
N ILE A 100 -6.65 -10.49 -9.22
CA ILE A 100 -7.64 -10.85 -10.25
C ILE A 100 -8.58 -11.95 -9.73
N SER A 101 -8.04 -13.00 -9.10
CA SER A 101 -8.83 -14.14 -8.61
C SER A 101 -9.83 -13.76 -7.51
N VAL A 102 -9.59 -12.66 -6.80
CA VAL A 102 -10.49 -12.11 -5.78
C VAL A 102 -11.27 -10.88 -6.26
N PHE A 103 -11.22 -10.55 -7.56
CA PHE A 103 -11.93 -9.43 -8.18
C PHE A 103 -11.62 -8.05 -7.54
N LEU A 104 -10.36 -7.85 -7.14
CA LEU A 104 -9.89 -6.60 -6.53
C LEU A 104 -8.90 -5.84 -7.40
N ASP A 105 -8.49 -6.40 -8.54
CA ASP A 105 -7.52 -5.82 -9.45
C ASP A 105 -7.99 -4.48 -10.04
N GLU A 106 -9.24 -4.39 -10.52
CA GLU A 106 -9.79 -3.13 -11.02
C GLU A 106 -9.96 -2.10 -9.91
N LYS A 107 -10.46 -2.53 -8.74
CA LYS A 107 -10.75 -1.66 -7.60
C LYS A 107 -9.49 -1.00 -7.02
N LEU A 108 -8.40 -1.75 -6.93
CA LEU A 108 -7.10 -1.28 -6.41
C LEU A 108 -6.13 -0.89 -7.53
N ASN A 109 -6.62 -0.81 -8.78
CA ASN A 109 -5.86 -0.52 -10.00
C ASN A 109 -4.50 -1.24 -10.02
N VAL A 110 -4.55 -2.57 -9.89
CA VAL A 110 -3.37 -3.43 -9.75
C VAL A 110 -2.72 -3.67 -11.12
N LYS A 111 -1.42 -3.39 -11.25
CA LYS A 111 -0.68 -3.48 -12.52
C LYS A 111 0.65 -4.20 -12.34
N LEU A 112 1.08 -4.90 -13.39
CA LEU A 112 2.44 -5.39 -13.51
C LEU A 112 3.36 -4.30 -14.05
N PHE A 113 4.58 -4.24 -13.55
CA PHE A 113 5.69 -3.57 -14.22
C PHE A 113 6.75 -4.58 -14.64
N LEU A 114 7.32 -4.34 -15.83
CA LEU A 114 8.38 -5.14 -16.42
C LEU A 114 9.74 -4.53 -16.09
#